data_AF-A0A5B6ZBB0-F1
#
_entry.id   AF-A0A5B6ZBB0-F1
#
_cell.length_a   1.000
_cell.length_b   1.000
_cell.length_c   1.000
_cell.angle_alpha   90.00
_cell.angle_beta   90.00
_cell.angle_gamma   90.00
#
_symmetry.space_group_name_H-M   'P 1'
#
loop_
_entity.id
_entity.type
_entity.pdbx_description
1 polymer ?
#
loop_
_entity_poly.entity_id
_entity_poly.type
_entity_poly.pdbx_seq_one_letter_code
_entity_poly.pdbx_strand_id
1 'polypeptide(L)'
;MSGAKLCALLGELGYEEGHQGLDPDSFEWPFQCDDARPILDWLCSSLRPSNVLSPSELSQYEQFLQEGKLLEGEDLDFAYDSISAFATRRDNQEAVFGAEEGLKDIRDATLAYKAEALELQ
;
A
#
# COMPACT_ATOMS: atom_id res chain seq x y z
N MET A 1 -6.53 -16.35 -14.73
CA MET A 1 -7.09 -15.55 -13.62
C MET A 1 -8.58 -15.79 -13.59
N SER A 2 -9.14 -16.04 -12.41
CA SER A 2 -10.53 -16.49 -12.21
C SER A 2 -11.17 -15.75 -11.04
N GLY A 3 -12.50 -15.74 -11.00
CA GLY A 3 -13.31 -15.21 -9.89
C GLY A 3 -12.93 -15.83 -8.56
N ALA A 4 -12.59 -17.12 -8.54
CA ALA A 4 -12.10 -17.79 -7.33
C ALA A 4 -10.83 -17.15 -6.74
N LYS A 5 -9.88 -16.72 -7.60
CA LYS A 5 -8.66 -16.05 -7.13
C LYS A 5 -8.97 -14.66 -6.56
N LEU A 6 -9.93 -13.94 -7.15
CA LEU A 6 -10.38 -12.66 -6.65
C LEU A 6 -11.07 -12.79 -5.29
N CYS A 7 -11.98 -13.77 -5.13
CA CYS A 7 -12.63 -14.03 -3.84
C CYS A 7 -11.64 -14.41 -2.75
N ALA A 8 -10.63 -15.22 -3.06
CA ALA A 8 -9.56 -15.56 -2.12
C ALA A 8 -8.77 -14.30 -1.69
N LEU A 9 -8.38 -13.45 -2.64
CA LEU A 9 -7.70 -12.18 -2.35
C LEU A 9 -8.56 -11.27 -1.45
N LEU A 10 -9.85 -11.13 -1.73
CA LEU A 10 -10.74 -10.31 -0.89
C LEU A 10 -10.83 -10.84 0.53
N GLY A 11 -10.81 -12.16 0.72
CA GLY A 11 -10.70 -12.79 2.03
C GLY A 11 -9.38 -12.43 2.74
N GLU A 12 -8.25 -12.54 2.04
CA GLU A 12 -6.93 -12.15 2.58
C GLU A 12 -6.87 -10.68 2.97
N LEU A 13 -7.56 -9.80 2.24
CA LEU A 13 -7.64 -8.37 2.53
C LEU A 13 -8.61 -8.01 3.68
N GLY A 14 -9.22 -9.01 4.32
CA GLY A 14 -10.09 -8.78 5.48
C GLY A 14 -11.52 -8.36 5.14
N TYR A 15 -11.98 -8.56 3.89
CA TYR A 15 -13.41 -8.41 3.53
C TYR A 15 -14.22 -9.62 4.02
N GLU A 16 -14.08 -9.96 5.31
CA GLU A 16 -14.52 -11.22 5.90
C GLU A 16 -16.04 -11.40 5.87
N GLU A 17 -16.81 -10.33 6.13
CA GLU A 17 -18.27 -10.37 6.12
C GLU A 17 -18.87 -10.49 4.71
N GLY A 18 -18.11 -10.10 3.67
CA GLY A 18 -18.54 -10.16 2.28
C GLY A 18 -18.11 -11.44 1.57
N HIS A 19 -16.84 -11.85 1.70
CA HIS A 19 -16.23 -12.91 0.91
C HIS A 19 -16.85 -14.31 1.09
N GLN A 20 -17.37 -14.63 2.29
CA GLN A 20 -18.03 -15.93 2.54
C GLN A 20 -19.36 -16.07 1.81
N GLY A 21 -19.98 -14.94 1.45
CA GLY A 21 -21.20 -14.90 0.63
C GLY A 21 -20.93 -14.69 -0.86
N LEU A 22 -19.67 -14.51 -1.27
CA LEU A 22 -19.32 -14.36 -2.68
C LEU A 22 -19.24 -15.74 -3.33
N ASP A 23 -20.08 -15.94 -4.34
CA ASP A 23 -19.98 -17.08 -5.22
C ASP A 23 -18.89 -16.84 -6.29
N PRO A 24 -17.81 -17.63 -6.34
CA PRO A 24 -16.75 -17.48 -7.32
C PRO A 24 -17.24 -17.48 -8.77
N ASP A 25 -18.26 -18.28 -9.07
CA ASP A 25 -18.80 -18.43 -10.43
C ASP A 25 -19.49 -17.15 -10.91
N SER A 26 -20.10 -16.40 -9.99
CA SER A 26 -20.67 -15.07 -10.26
C SER A 26 -19.61 -14.02 -10.65
N PHE A 27 -18.34 -14.28 -10.35
CA PHE A 27 -17.20 -13.42 -10.73
C PHE A 27 -16.38 -13.98 -11.89
N GLU A 28 -16.85 -15.00 -12.63
CA GLU A 28 -16.13 -15.49 -13.81
C GLU A 28 -16.34 -14.59 -15.04
N TRP A 29 -17.53 -14.02 -15.21
CA TRP A 29 -17.86 -13.19 -16.39
C TRP A 29 -16.99 -11.92 -16.54
N PRO A 30 -16.57 -11.20 -15.48
CA PRO A 30 -15.69 -10.04 -15.63
C PRO A 30 -14.31 -10.42 -16.20
N PHE A 31 -13.79 -11.62 -15.91
CA PHE A 31 -12.51 -12.09 -16.47
C PHE A 31 -12.61 -12.50 -17.94
N GLN A 32 -13.83 -12.65 -18.46
CA GLN A 32 -14.10 -12.94 -19.88
C GLN A 32 -14.23 -11.65 -20.71
N CYS A 33 -14.34 -10.48 -20.06
CA CYS A 33 -14.33 -9.18 -20.72
C CYS A 33 -12.88 -8.73 -20.96
N ASP A 34 -12.49 -8.58 -22.22
CA ASP A 34 -11.12 -8.19 -22.59
C ASP A 34 -10.72 -6.82 -22.04
N ASP A 35 -11.67 -5.90 -21.86
CA ASP A 35 -11.42 -4.57 -21.31
C ASP A 35 -11.18 -4.59 -19.79
N ALA A 36 -11.88 -5.46 -19.06
CA ALA A 36 -11.76 -5.57 -17.61
C ALA A 36 -10.62 -6.50 -17.17
N ARG A 37 -10.21 -7.41 -18.05
CA ARG A 37 -9.19 -8.42 -17.74
C ARG A 37 -7.85 -7.83 -17.28
N PRO A 38 -7.28 -6.77 -17.88
CA PRO A 38 -6.01 -6.20 -17.41
C PRO A 38 -6.08 -5.68 -15.98
N ILE A 39 -7.15 -4.96 -15.62
CA ILE A 39 -7.29 -4.41 -14.27
C ILE A 39 -7.54 -5.52 -13.23
N LEU A 40 -8.35 -6.53 -13.57
CA LEU A 40 -8.60 -7.66 -12.69
C LEU A 40 -7.35 -8.53 -12.48
N ASP A 41 -6.52 -8.69 -13.52
CA ASP A 41 -5.23 -9.37 -13.43
C ASP A 41 -4.27 -8.60 -12.52
N TRP A 42 -4.19 -7.28 -12.67
CA TRP A 42 -3.38 -6.42 -11.83
C TRP A 42 -3.81 -6.49 -10.36
N LEU A 43 -5.12 -6.38 -10.07
CA LEU A 43 -5.67 -6.46 -8.71
C LEU A 43 -5.23 -7.76 -8.02
N CYS A 44 -5.46 -8.89 -8.70
CA CYS A 44 -5.16 -10.23 -8.18
C CYS A 44 -3.66 -10.57 -8.12
N SER A 45 -2.78 -9.72 -8.65
CA SER A 45 -1.33 -9.94 -8.67
C SER A 45 -0.56 -8.93 -7.81
N SER A 46 -1.16 -7.76 -7.56
CA SER A 46 -0.49 -6.63 -6.92
C SER A 46 -1.01 -6.33 -5.53
N LEU A 47 -2.30 -6.57 -5.25
CA LEU A 47 -2.86 -6.28 -3.94
C LEU A 47 -2.41 -7.31 -2.90
N ARG A 48 -2.07 -6.81 -1.72
CA ARG A 48 -1.59 -7.53 -0.55
C ARG A 48 -2.11 -6.82 0.70
N PRO A 49 -2.28 -7.51 1.84
CA PRO A 49 -2.67 -6.84 3.09
C PRO A 49 -1.73 -5.69 3.48
N SER A 50 -0.44 -5.78 3.10
CA SER A 50 0.56 -4.75 3.37
C SER A 50 0.43 -3.47 2.55
N ASN A 51 -0.36 -3.46 1.46
CA ASN A 51 -0.54 -2.27 0.61
C ASN A 51 -2.00 -1.80 0.53
N VAL A 52 -2.86 -2.32 1.41
CA VAL A 52 -4.26 -1.93 1.54
C VAL A 52 -4.45 -1.39 2.95
N LEU A 53 -4.97 -0.17 3.05
CA LEU A 53 -5.22 0.46 4.35
C LEU A 53 -6.44 -0.17 5.01
N SER A 54 -6.28 -0.60 6.26
CA SER A 54 -7.39 -1.01 7.12
C SER A 54 -8.27 0.19 7.49
N PRO A 55 -9.54 -0.05 7.88
CA PRO A 55 -10.43 1.01 8.36
C PRO A 55 -9.86 1.78 9.57
N SER A 56 -9.11 1.10 10.43
CA SER A 56 -8.44 1.73 11.57
C SER A 56 -7.32 2.67 11.15
N GLU A 57 -6.50 2.27 10.16
CA GLU A 57 -5.42 3.11 9.64
C GLU A 57 -5.97 4.35 8.93
N LEU A 58 -7.04 4.19 8.15
CA LEU A 58 -7.75 5.32 7.55
C LEU A 58 -8.29 6.29 8.61
N SER A 59 -8.92 5.76 9.67
CA SER A 59 -9.44 6.60 10.75
C SER A 59 -8.34 7.38 11.48
N GLN A 60 -7.18 6.74 11.70
CA GLN A 60 -6.03 7.40 12.32
C GLN A 60 -5.46 8.49 11.41
N TYR A 61 -5.35 8.22 10.11
CA TYR A 61 -4.92 9.21 9.12
C TYR A 61 -5.86 10.43 9.11
N GLU A 62 -7.18 10.20 9.07
CA GLU A 62 -8.18 11.28 9.13
C GLU A 62 -8.08 12.09 10.41
N GLN A 63 -7.83 11.43 11.54
CA GLN A 63 -7.59 12.11 12.82
C GLN A 63 -6.35 13.01 12.76
N PHE A 64 -5.22 12.53 12.23
CA PHE A 64 -4.01 13.35 12.08
C PHE A 64 -4.24 14.56 11.19
N LEU A 65 -5.02 14.38 10.13
CA LEU A 65 -5.40 15.45 9.23
C LEU A 65 -6.26 16.51 9.94
N GLN A 66 -7.23 16.10 10.75
CA GLN A 66 -8.07 17.01 11.54
C GLN A 66 -7.28 17.76 12.62
N GLU A 67 -6.32 17.09 13.26
CA GLU A 67 -5.48 17.67 14.30
C GLU A 67 -4.38 18.59 13.74
N GLY A 68 -4.22 18.66 12.41
CA GLY A 68 -3.13 19.41 11.77
C GLY A 68 -1.75 18.83 12.10
N LYS A 69 -1.69 17.53 12.38
CA LYS A 69 -0.46 16.80 12.75
C LYS A 69 0.09 15.94 11.61
N LEU A 70 -0.52 16.00 10.44
CA LEU A 70 -0.04 15.29 9.27
C LEU A 70 1.30 15.90 8.82
N LEU A 71 2.34 15.09 8.77
CA LEU A 71 3.63 15.47 8.18
C LEU A 71 3.57 15.21 6.68
N GLU A 72 3.76 16.26 5.89
CA GLU A 72 3.72 16.21 4.43
C GLU A 72 4.77 17.14 3.82
N GLY A 73 5.14 16.91 2.56
CA GLY A 73 6.06 17.77 1.81
C GLY A 73 7.42 17.98 2.50
N GLU A 74 7.85 19.24 2.57
CA GLU A 74 9.16 19.62 3.11
C GLU A 74 9.32 19.28 4.60
N ASP A 75 8.23 19.31 5.38
CA ASP A 75 8.26 18.97 6.81
C ASP A 75 8.53 17.47 7.01
N LEU A 76 7.99 16.63 6.12
CA LEU A 76 8.28 15.19 6.11
C LEU A 76 9.73 14.92 5.67
N ASP A 77 10.18 15.58 4.61
CA ASP A 77 11.57 15.46 4.12
C ASP A 77 12.57 15.89 5.22
N PHE A 78 12.27 16.97 5.96
CA PHE A 78 13.09 17.45 7.08
C PHE A 78 13.09 16.50 8.28
N ALA A 79 11.93 15.94 8.65
CA ALA A 79 11.84 14.95 9.72
C ALA A 79 12.66 13.69 9.37
N TYR A 80 12.61 13.27 8.10
CA TYR A 80 13.39 12.15 7.60
C TYR A 80 14.90 12.42 7.65
N ASP A 81 15.36 13.59 7.20
CA ASP A 81 16.78 13.99 7.27
C ASP A 81 17.28 14.05 8.72
N SER A 82 16.43 14.52 9.63
CA SER A 82 16.72 14.55 11.05
C SER A 82 16.86 13.15 11.64
N ILE A 83 16.01 12.19 11.25
CA ILE A 83 16.05 10.80 11.76
C ILE A 83 17.17 9.98 11.10
N SER A 84 17.39 10.14 9.81
CA SER A 84 18.43 9.43 9.05
C SER A 84 19.85 9.80 9.52
N ALA A 85 20.05 11.01 10.07
CA ALA A 85 21.27 11.37 10.79
C ALA A 85 21.57 10.43 11.98
N PHE A 86 20.54 9.80 12.58
CA PHE A 86 20.66 8.84 13.68
C PHE A 86 20.60 7.36 13.24
N ALA A 87 20.28 7.08 11.96
CA ALA A 87 20.12 5.73 11.42
C ALA A 87 21.46 4.99 11.17
N THR A 88 22.60 5.67 11.38
CA THR A 88 23.94 5.05 11.25
C THR A 88 24.18 3.90 12.25
N ARG A 89 23.35 3.76 13.28
CA ARG A 89 23.38 2.64 14.23
C ARG A 89 22.25 1.66 13.93
N ARG A 90 22.61 0.44 13.49
CA ARG A 90 21.71 -0.69 13.16
C ARG A 90 20.60 -0.90 14.20
N ASP A 91 20.97 -0.71 15.46
CA ASP A 91 20.18 -0.94 16.67
C ASP A 91 18.91 -0.06 16.69
N ASN A 92 18.97 1.16 16.13
CA ASN A 92 17.85 2.09 16.08
C ASN A 92 16.92 1.84 14.90
N GLN A 93 17.44 1.25 13.82
CA GLN A 93 16.69 1.01 12.59
C GLN A 93 15.72 -0.17 12.77
N GLU A 94 16.17 -1.22 13.45
CA GLU A 94 15.39 -2.42 13.76
C GLU A 94 14.31 -2.16 14.83
N ALA A 95 14.59 -1.26 15.79
CA ALA A 95 13.68 -0.93 16.88
C ALA A 95 12.46 -0.09 16.46
N VAL A 96 12.54 0.64 15.35
CA VAL A 96 11.47 1.57 14.91
C VAL A 96 10.67 1.01 13.73
N PHE A 97 11.29 0.27 12.80
CA PHE A 97 10.67 -0.10 11.52
C PHE A 97 10.55 -1.61 11.28
N GLY A 98 11.05 -2.46 12.20
CA GLY A 98 11.02 -3.91 12.02
C GLY A 98 11.88 -4.40 10.85
N ALA A 99 11.57 -5.58 10.30
CA ALA A 99 12.37 -6.28 9.29
C ALA A 99 11.86 -6.12 7.84
N GLU A 100 10.77 -5.39 7.61
CA GLU A 100 10.00 -5.54 6.35
C GLU A 100 10.31 -4.53 5.25
N GLU A 101 10.98 -3.41 5.50
CA GLU A 101 11.61 -2.60 4.44
C GLU A 101 12.54 -1.55 5.06
N GLY A 102 13.75 -1.39 4.51
CA GLY A 102 14.67 -0.39 5.00
C GLY A 102 14.21 1.01 4.59
N LEU A 103 14.22 1.99 5.51
CA LEU A 103 13.99 3.41 5.22
C LEU A 103 14.76 3.93 3.98
N LYS A 104 15.92 3.34 3.71
CA LYS A 104 16.75 3.66 2.56
C LYS A 104 16.09 3.23 1.24
N ASP A 105 15.49 2.05 1.22
CA ASP A 105 14.85 1.49 0.04
C ASP A 105 13.59 2.31 -0.33
N ILE A 106 12.82 2.72 0.68
CA ILE A 106 11.66 3.61 0.51
C ILE A 106 12.08 4.96 -0.09
N ARG A 107 13.18 5.55 0.38
CA ARG A 107 13.70 6.82 -0.15
C ARG A 107 14.13 6.68 -1.60
N ASP A 108 14.91 5.64 -1.90
CA ASP A 108 15.45 5.42 -3.23
C ASP A 108 14.30 5.18 -4.24
N ALA A 109 13.26 4.44 -3.85
CA ALA A 109 12.02 4.30 -4.63
C ALA A 109 11.26 5.63 -4.79
N THR A 110 11.11 6.40 -3.71
CA THR A 110 10.41 7.71 -3.75
C THR A 110 11.12 8.70 -4.67
N LEU A 111 12.45 8.75 -4.64
CA LEU A 111 13.24 9.59 -5.53
C LEU A 111 13.11 9.17 -6.99
N ALA A 112 13.09 7.87 -7.27
CA ALA A 112 12.86 7.34 -8.61
C ALA A 112 11.48 7.77 -9.13
N TYR A 113 10.41 7.61 -8.34
CA TYR A 113 9.07 8.04 -8.74
C TYR A 113 8.96 9.56 -8.91
N LYS A 114 9.60 10.37 -8.05
CA LYS A 114 9.65 11.83 -8.22
C LYS A 114 10.36 12.21 -9.53
N ALA A 115 11.44 11.52 -9.90
CA ALA A 115 12.16 11.76 -11.15
C ALA A 115 11.31 11.38 -12.38
N GLU A 116 10.69 10.20 -12.38
CA GLU A 116 9.80 9.75 -13.46
C GLU A 116 8.60 10.69 -13.65
N ALA A 117 8.00 11.18 -12.56
CA ALA A 117 6.90 12.14 -12.62
C ALA A 117 7.32 13.48 -13.24
N LEU A 118 8.57 13.90 -13.04
CA LEU A 118 9.12 15.12 -13.62
C LEU A 118 9.43 14.99 -15.12
N GLU A 119 9.77 13.78 -15.58
CA GLU A 119 9.98 13.47 -17.00
C GLU A 119 8.68 13.38 -17.81
N LEU A 120 7.53 13.21 -17.13
CA LEU A 120 6.20 13.13 -17.73
C LEU A 120 5.47 14.48 -17.81
N GLN A 121 6.06 15.58 -17.31
CA GLN A 121 5.55 16.95 -17.41
C GLN A 121 6.12 17.71 -18.61
#